data_AF-A0A958P2T9-F1
#
_entry.id   AF-A0A958P2T9-F1
#
_cell.length_a   1.000
_cell.length_b   1.000
_cell.length_c   1.000
_cell.angle_alpha   90.00
_cell.angle_beta   90.00
_cell.angle_gamma   90.00
#
_symmetry.space_group_name_H-M   'P 1'
#
loop_
_entity.id
_entity.type
_entity.pdbx_description
1 polymer ?
#
loop_
_entity_poly.entity_id
_entity_poly.type
_entity_poly.pdbx_seq_one_letter_code
_entity_poly.pdbx_strand_id
1 'polypeptide(L)' 'KLMEYSDLQQMNSFLEKYSIEERINKLGLKPDRADVITHAGNIFLQVMKEVGVKHVFVPKVGLADGVIQELYNKHIGNK' A
#
# COMPACT_ATOMS: atom_id res chain seq x y z
N LYS A 1 -3.58 10.88 -1.89
CA LYS A 1 -2.58 11.26 -2.92
C LYS A 1 -2.87 10.39 -4.14
N LEU A 2 -2.85 10.92 -5.36
CA LEU A 2 -2.90 10.08 -6.56
C LEU A 2 -1.51 9.51 -6.83
N MET A 3 -1.44 8.21 -7.13
CA MET A 3 -0.22 7.51 -7.48
C MET A 3 -0.37 6.98 -8.89
N GLU A 4 0.58 7.30 -9.78
CA GLU A 4 0.58 6.80 -11.14
C GLU A 4 1.12 5.36 -11.20
N TYR A 5 0.67 4.60 -12.19
CA TYR A 5 1.16 3.24 -12.45
C TYR A 5 2.69 3.22 -12.64
N SER A 6 3.22 4.17 -13.42
CA SER A 6 4.66 4.30 -13.69
C SER A 6 5.46 4.58 -12.43
N ASP A 7 4.95 5.44 -11.55
CA ASP A 7 5.59 5.75 -10.27
C ASP A 7 5.67 4.50 -9.39
N LEU A 8 4.55 3.78 -9.26
CA LEU A 8 4.49 2.54 -8.49
C LEU A 8 5.44 1.48 -9.07
N GLN A 9 5.50 1.36 -10.40
CA GLN A 9 6.40 0.44 -11.08
C GLN A 9 7.85 0.79 -10.80
N GLN A 10 8.21 2.06 -10.91
CA GLN A 10 9.58 2.54 -10.65
C GLN A 10 9.98 2.31 -9.19
N MET A 11 9.07 2.58 -8.24
CA MET A 11 9.30 2.32 -6.82
C MET A 11 9.48 0.81 -6.55
N ASN A 12 8.64 -0.05 -7.13
CA ASN A 12 8.75 -1.49 -6.92
C ASN A 12 10.05 -2.06 -7.50
N SER A 13 10.39 -1.68 -8.74
CA SER A 13 11.66 -2.08 -9.37
C SER A 13 12.89 -1.49 -8.66
N PHE A 14 12.77 -0.35 -7.98
CA PHE A 14 13.83 0.16 -7.11
C PHE A 14 14.04 -0.76 -5.91
N LEU A 15 12.96 -1.20 -5.25
CA LEU A 15 13.03 -2.12 -4.10
C LEU A 15 13.58 -3.50 -4.47
N GLU A 16 13.25 -4.01 -5.66
CA GLU A 16 13.72 -5.30 -6.17
C GLU A 16 15.24 -5.39 -6.34
N LYS A 17 15.93 -4.25 -6.49
CA LYS A 17 17.40 -4.19 -6.61
C LYS A 17 18.15 -4.48 -5.30
N TYR A 18 17.44 -4.46 -4.18
CA TYR A 18 18.01 -4.68 -2.85
C TYR A 18 17.58 -6.03 -2.31
N SER A 19 18.52 -6.72 -1.65
CA SER A 19 18.20 -7.91 -0.86
C SER A 19 17.30 -7.56 0.34
N ILE A 20 16.69 -8.56 0.97
CA ILE A 20 15.88 -8.34 2.19
C ILE A 20 16.70 -7.65 3.28
N GLU A 21 17.95 -8.09 3.49
CA GLU A 21 18.84 -7.48 4.48
C GLU A 21 19.16 -6.02 4.13
N GLU A 22 19.42 -5.72 2.86
CA GLU A 22 19.68 -4.34 2.42
C GLU A 22 18.45 -3.45 2.52
N ARG A 23 17.25 -3.98 2.25
CA ARG A 23 15.99 -3.26 2.48
C ARG A 23 15.82 -2.86 3.94
N ILE A 24 16.24 -3.71 4.87
CA ILE A 24 16.19 -3.40 6.30
C ILE A 24 17.28 -2.36 6.65
N ASN A 25 18.53 -2.67 6.33
CA ASN A 25 19.69 -1.91 6.82
C ASN A 25 19.94 -0.60 6.06
N LYS A 26 19.71 -0.57 4.74
CA LYS A 26 19.94 0.61 3.89
C LYS A 26 18.69 1.46 3.70
N LEU A 27 17.52 0.81 3.54
CA LEU A 27 16.25 1.51 3.29
C LEU A 27 15.40 1.72 4.55
N GLY A 28 15.79 1.15 5.69
CA GLY A 28 15.09 1.32 6.96
C GLY A 28 13.72 0.66 7.01
N LEU A 29 13.46 -0.33 6.14
CA LEU A 29 12.21 -1.08 6.18
C LEU A 29 12.18 -1.98 7.41
N LYS A 30 11.01 -2.08 8.05
CA LYS A 30 10.81 -3.07 9.11
C LYS A 30 11.00 -4.49 8.53
N PRO A 31 11.58 -5.44 9.29
CA PRO A 31 11.88 -6.77 8.78
C PRO A 31 10.67 -7.49 8.15
N ASP A 32 9.52 -7.44 8.81
CA ASP A 32 8.24 -7.98 8.34
C ASP A 32 7.76 -7.35 7.02
N ARG A 33 8.13 -6.10 6.76
CA ARG A 33 7.79 -5.40 5.51
C ARG A 33 8.82 -5.66 4.43
N ALA A 34 10.10 -5.73 4.77
CA ALA A 34 11.18 -5.92 3.80
C ALA A 34 11.02 -7.22 3.00
N ASP A 35 10.47 -8.27 3.62
CA ASP A 35 10.20 -9.56 2.97
C ASP A 35 9.01 -9.47 1.98
N VAL A 36 7.92 -8.80 2.36
CA VAL A 36 6.67 -8.81 1.57
C VAL A 36 6.52 -7.63 0.60
N ILE A 37 7.26 -6.53 0.78
CA ILE A 37 6.92 -5.25 0.13
C ILE A 37 6.88 -5.32 -1.40
N THR A 38 7.80 -6.06 -2.02
CA THR A 38 7.85 -6.22 -3.47
C THR A 38 6.72 -7.10 -4.01
N HIS A 39 6.29 -8.09 -3.23
CA HIS A 39 5.12 -8.91 -3.55
C HIS A 39 3.85 -8.07 -3.55
N ALA A 40 3.69 -7.20 -2.55
CA ALA A 40 2.57 -6.26 -2.50
C ALA A 40 2.58 -5.30 -3.70
N GLY A 41 3.73 -4.74 -4.07
CA GLY A 41 3.86 -3.89 -5.26
C GLY A 41 3.40 -4.61 -6.54
N ASN A 42 3.79 -5.87 -6.72
CA ASN A 42 3.37 -6.69 -7.86
C ASN A 42 1.87 -6.93 -7.91
N ILE A 43 1.21 -7.14 -6.76
CA ILE A 43 -0.25 -7.28 -6.68
C ILE A 43 -0.93 -5.99 -7.16
N PHE A 44 -0.49 -4.82 -6.68
CA PHE A 44 -1.09 -3.55 -7.11
C PHE A 44 -0.87 -3.28 -8.60
N LEU A 45 0.35 -3.50 -9.12
CA LEU A 45 0.64 -3.34 -10.54
C LEU A 45 -0.23 -4.25 -11.41
N GLN A 46 -0.37 -5.52 -11.01
CA GLN A 46 -1.20 -6.47 -11.73
C GLN A 46 -2.68 -6.04 -11.73
N VAL A 47 -3.23 -5.66 -10.57
CA VAL A 47 -4.62 -5.18 -10.49
C VAL A 47 -4.84 -3.93 -11.34
N MET A 48 -3.92 -2.95 -11.29
CA MET A 48 -4.04 -1.74 -12.09
C MET A 48 -4.01 -2.04 -13.59
N LYS A 49 -3.15 -2.98 -14.01
CA LYS A 49 -3.03 -3.43 -15.39
C LYS A 49 -4.31 -4.13 -15.88
N GLU A 50 -4.83 -5.07 -15.10
CA GLU A 50 -6.02 -5.85 -15.46
C GLU A 50 -7.28 -4.97 -15.52
N VAL A 51 -7.40 -3.98 -14.63
CA VAL A 51 -8.54 -3.05 -14.63
C VAL A 51 -8.35 -1.90 -15.64
N GLY A 52 -7.16 -1.75 -16.22
CA GLY A 52 -6.85 -0.71 -17.21
C GLY A 52 -6.76 0.71 -16.64
N VAL A 53 -6.41 0.86 -15.35
CA VAL A 53 -6.32 2.16 -14.68
C VAL A 53 -4.87 2.66 -14.63
N LYS A 54 -4.69 3.96 -14.89
CA LYS A 54 -3.38 4.63 -14.85
C LYS A 54 -3.02 5.20 -13.49
N HIS A 55 -4.02 5.40 -12.62
CA HIS A 55 -3.88 6.06 -11.33
C HIS A 55 -4.65 5.32 -10.26
N VAL A 56 -4.08 5.26 -9.06
CA VAL A 56 -4.76 4.79 -7.85
C VAL A 56 -4.77 5.90 -6.81
N PHE A 57 -5.92 6.08 -6.15
CA PHE A 57 -6.02 6.98 -5.02
C PHE A 57 -5.54 6.29 -3.75
N VAL A 58 -4.53 6.87 -3.10
CA VAL A 58 -4.01 6.41 -1.80
C VAL A 58 -4.70 7.23 -0.69
N PRO A 59 -5.67 6.66 0.03
CA PRO A 59 -6.29 7.30 1.17
C PRO A 59 -5.30 7.41 2.34
N LYS A 60 -5.49 8.42 3.19
CA LYS A 60 -4.73 8.58 4.46
C LYS A 60 -5.44 7.94 5.66
N VAL A 61 -6.49 7.16 5.40
CA VAL A 61 -7.30 6.45 6.40
C VAL A 61 -7.24 4.95 6.09
N GLY A 62 -7.29 4.14 7.13
CA GLY A 62 -7.23 2.69 7.04
C GLY A 62 -8.50 2.00 7.53
N LEU A 63 -8.43 0.67 7.56
CA LEU A 63 -9.53 -0.17 8.03
C LEU A 63 -9.95 0.16 9.47
N ALA A 64 -8.98 0.40 10.37
CA ALA A 64 -9.26 0.73 11.76
C ALA A 64 -10.11 2.01 11.88
N ASP A 65 -9.79 3.05 11.11
CA ASP A 65 -10.57 4.29 11.06
C ASP A 65 -12.01 4.02 10.59
N GLY A 66 -12.16 3.15 9.58
CA GLY A 66 -13.47 2.72 9.07
C GLY A 66 -14.30 1.99 10.12
N VAL A 67 -13.69 1.05 10.85
CA VAL A 67 -14.37 0.31 11.94
C VAL A 67 -14.78 1.25 13.07
N ILE A 68 -13.90 2.18 13.48
CA ILE A 68 -14.23 3.17 14.52
C ILE A 68 -15.39 4.06 14.06
N GLN A 69 -15.35 4.55 12.82
CA GLN A 69 -16.42 5.38 12.26
C GLN A 69 -17.75 4.62 12.21
N GLU A 70 -17.73 3.34 11.82
CA GLU A 70 -18.92 2.50 11.79
C GLU A 70 -19.53 2.31 13.19
N LEU A 71 -18.69 2.00 14.19
CA LEU A 71 -19.13 1.87 15.58
C LEU A 71 -19.69 3.18 16.14
N TYR A 72 -19.05 4.30 15.82
CA TYR A 72 -19.52 5.63 16.22
C TYR A 72 -20.90 5.94 15.61
N ASN A 73 -21.06 5.72 14.30
CA ASN A 73 -22.33 5.95 13.61
C ASN A 73 -23.46 5.08 14.19
N LYS A 74 -23.18 3.81 14.52
CA LYS A 74 -24.14 2.92 15.20
C LYS A 74 -24.53 3.43 16.58
N HIS A 75 -23.58 3.98 17.34
CA HIS A 75 -23.86 4.53 18.67
C HIS A 75 -24.71 5.81 18.61
N ILE A 76 -24.42 6.72 17.67
CA ILE A 76 -25.16 7.97 17.50
C ILE A 76 -26.53 7.76 16.86
N GLY A 77 -26.66 6.84 15.89
CA GLY A 77 -27.95 6.52 15.25
C GLY A 77 -28.89 5.67 16.11
N ASN A 78 -28.39 5.10 17.20
CA ASN A 78 -29.19 4.43 18.25
C ASN A 78 -29.59 5.39 19.39
N LYS A 79 -29.29 6.69 19.29
CA LYS A 79 -29.89 7.75 20.09
C LYS A 79 -31.02 8.41 19.32
#